data_AF-A0A2W0AU12-F1
#
_entry.id   AF-A0A2W0AU12-F1
#
_cell.length_a   1.000
_cell.length_b   1.000
_cell.length_c   1.000
_cell.angle_alpha   90.00
_cell.angle_beta   90.00
_cell.angle_gamma   90.00
#
_symmetry.space_group_name_H-M   'P 1'
#
loop_
_entity.id
_entity.type
_entity.pdbx_description
1 polymer ?
#
loop_
_entity_poly.entity_id
_entity_poly.type
_entity_poly.pdbx_seq_one_letter_code
_entity_poly.pdbx_strand_id
1 'polypeptide(L)' 'MKARLAAPASSTTQPGSTPELLEQIRLRAYELFEQRGRSEGYDLEDWLQAETEVLQRKAKTTAA' A
#
# COMPACT_ATOMS: atom_id res chain seq x y z
N MET A 1 14.56 0.17 21.20
CA MET A 1 14.67 -0.55 19.90
C MET A 1 13.27 -0.58 19.31
N LYS A 2 13.02 0.13 18.20
CA LYS A 2 11.69 0.20 17.60
C LYS A 2 11.32 -1.22 17.11
N ALA A 3 10.31 -1.82 17.74
CA ALA A 3 9.83 -3.14 17.40
C ALA A 3 9.45 -3.11 15.92
N ARG A 4 10.20 -3.87 15.12
CA ARG A 4 9.93 -4.08 13.71
C ARG A 4 8.76 -5.05 13.67
N LEU A 5 7.53 -4.52 13.57
CA LEU A 5 6.35 -5.33 13.33
C LEU A 5 6.57 -5.98 11.96
N ALA A 6 6.89 -7.27 11.96
CA ALA A 6 6.91 -8.07 10.75
C ALA A 6 5.46 -8.21 10.28
N ALA A 7 5.08 -7.48 9.25
CA ALA A 7 3.89 -7.80 8.47
C ALA A 7 4.11 -9.17 7.80
N PRO A 8 3.07 -10.04 7.75
CA PRO A 8 3.23 -11.40 7.24
C PRO A 8 3.66 -11.38 5.77
N ALA A 9 4.60 -12.26 5.48
CA ALA A 9 5.12 -12.51 4.15
C ALA A 9 4.06 -13.10 3.22
N SER A 10 4.22 -12.77 1.93
CA SER A 10 3.80 -13.56 0.76
C SER A 10 2.32 -13.52 0.37
N SER A 11 1.97 -12.51 -0.44
CA SER A 11 1.03 -12.74 -1.55
C SER A 11 1.82 -12.61 -2.84
N THR A 12 2.21 -13.74 -3.42
CA THR A 12 2.52 -13.84 -4.84
C THR A 12 1.20 -13.59 -5.55
N THR A 13 0.99 -12.34 -5.93
CA THR A 13 -0.33 -11.80 -6.23
C THR A 13 -0.32 -11.38 -7.70
N GLN A 14 -1.20 -12.00 -8.48
CA GLN A 14 -1.17 -11.99 -9.93
C GLN A 14 -1.64 -10.63 -10.46
N PRO A 15 -0.75 -9.78 -11.03
CA PRO A 15 -1.04 -8.39 -11.34
C PRO A 15 -2.20 -8.27 -12.33
N GLY A 16 -3.44 -8.14 -11.84
CA GLY A 16 -4.59 -8.07 -12.74
C GLY A 16 -5.98 -8.03 -12.08
N SER A 17 -6.16 -8.57 -10.88
CA SER A 17 -7.50 -8.60 -10.25
C SER A 17 -7.80 -7.32 -9.43
N THR A 18 -9.04 -6.84 -9.52
CA THR A 18 -9.56 -5.68 -8.76
C THR A 18 -9.48 -5.84 -7.22
N PRO A 19 -9.84 -6.98 -6.59
CA PRO A 19 -9.71 -7.13 -5.13
C PRO A 19 -8.26 -7.04 -4.64
N GLU A 20 -7.33 -7.51 -5.47
CA GLU A 20 -5.91 -7.53 -5.15
C GLU A 20 -5.26 -6.15 -5.25
N LEU A 21 -5.72 -5.33 -6.22
CA LEU A 21 -5.36 -3.92 -6.30
C LEU A 21 -5.78 -3.18 -5.01
N LEU A 22 -7.02 -3.40 -4.55
CA LEU A 22 -7.53 -2.76 -3.34
C LEU A 22 -6.72 -3.18 -2.10
N GLU A 23 -6.31 -4.45 -2.00
CA GLU A 23 -5.46 -4.92 -0.91
C GLU A 23 -4.08 -4.25 -0.91
N GLN A 24 -3.46 -4.08 -2.08
CA GLN A 24 -2.19 -3.35 -2.20
C GLN A 24 -2.32 -1.88 -1.79
N ILE A 25 -3.41 -1.23 -2.20
CA ILE A 25 -3.69 0.16 -1.80
C ILE A 25 -3.89 0.25 -0.29
N ARG A 26 -4.61 -0.71 0.31
CA ARG A 26 -4.82 -0.75 1.76
C ARG A 26 -3.54 -0.93 2.56
N LEU A 27 -2.70 -1.87 2.16
CA LEU A 27 -1.41 -2.07 2.80
C LEU A 27 -0.57 -0.81 2.69
N ARG A 28 -0.55 -0.18 1.52
CA ARG A 28 0.24 1.02 1.29
C ARG A 28 -0.27 2.23 2.09
N ALA A 29 -1.58 2.42 2.21
CA ALA A 29 -2.18 3.47 3.02
C ALA A 29 -1.84 3.28 4.50
N TYR A 30 -1.87 2.03 4.99
CA TYR A 30 -1.45 1.71 6.35
C TYR A 30 0.03 2.01 6.60
N GLU A 31 0.91 1.69 5.65
CA GLU A 31 2.33 2.05 5.76
C GLU A 31 2.54 3.56 5.85
N LEU A 32 1.79 4.36 5.08
CA LEU A 32 1.84 5.82 5.12
C LEU A 32 1.38 6.36 6.48
N PHE A 33 0.27 5.82 7.01
CA PHE A 33 -0.22 6.10 8.36
C PHE A 33 0.83 5.82 9.44
N GLU A 34 1.52 4.67 9.36
CA GLU A 34 2.58 4.33 10.31
C GLU A 34 3.82 5.23 10.17
N GLN A 35 4.21 5.57 8.93
CA GLN A 35 5.38 6.43 8.67
C GLN A 35 5.22 7.84 9.24
N ARG A 36 4.00 8.40 9.22
CA ARG A 36 3.71 9.71 9.82
C ARG A 36 3.54 9.68 11.34
N GLY A 37 3.63 8.50 11.96
CA GLY A 37 3.46 8.35 13.42
C GLY A 37 2.02 8.13 13.87
N ARG A 38 1.17 7.54 13.02
CA ARG A 38 -0.22 7.17 13.35
C ARG A 38 -1.12 8.36 13.69
N SER A 39 -0.87 9.51 13.08
CA SER A 39 -1.73 10.68 13.21
C SER A 39 -3.09 10.41 12.55
N GLU A 40 -4.16 10.64 13.29
CA GLU A 40 -5.54 10.55 12.81
C GLU A 40 -5.90 11.75 11.92
N GLY A 41 -6.94 11.61 11.09
CA GLY A 41 -7.50 12.73 10.30
C GLY A 41 -6.92 12.89 8.90
N TYR A 42 -6.05 11.98 8.48
CA TYR A 42 -5.40 11.99 7.17
C TYR A 42 -5.53 10.60 6.50
N ASP A 43 -6.50 9.80 6.93
CA ASP A 43 -6.79 8.47 6.40
C ASP A 43 -7.14 8.53 4.91
N LEU A 44 -7.86 9.58 4.50
CA LEU A 44 -8.22 9.82 3.10
C LEU A 44 -7.00 10.19 2.26
N GLU A 45 -6.15 11.11 2.74
CA GLU A 45 -4.90 11.45 2.05
C GLU A 45 -3.96 10.24 1.89
N ASP A 46 -3.77 9.44 2.94
CA ASP A 46 -2.96 8.21 2.84
C ASP A 46 -3.54 7.26 1.80
N TRP A 47 -4.87 7.10 1.78
CA TRP A 47 -5.55 6.24 0.82
C TRP A 47 -5.35 6.71 -0.63
N LEU A 48 -5.55 8.00 -0.90
CA LEU A 48 -5.37 8.57 -2.24
C LEU A 48 -3.92 8.52 -2.71
N GLN A 49 -2.97 8.76 -1.80
CA GLN A 49 -1.55 8.64 -2.10
C GLN A 49 -1.18 7.17 -2.39
N ALA A 50 -1.67 6.24 -1.57
CA ALA A 50 -1.47 4.81 -1.78
C ALA A 50 -2.03 4.32 -3.11
N GLU A 51 -3.23 4.77 -3.48
CA GLU A 51 -3.85 4.45 -4.78
C GLU A 51 -2.94 4.88 -5.92
N THR A 52 -2.48 6.14 -5.88
CA THR A 52 -1.57 6.69 -6.89
C THR A 52 -0.27 5.89 -6.99
N GLU A 53 0.38 5.59 -5.85
CA GLU A 53 1.64 4.85 -5.84
C GLU A 53 1.49 3.42 -6.35
N VAL A 54 0.41 2.72 -5.98
CA VAL A 54 0.15 1.35 -6.44
C VAL A 54 -0.17 1.32 -7.92
N LEU A 55 -0.99 2.24 -8.44
CA LEU A 55 -1.30 2.34 -9.86
C LEU A 55 -0.05 2.65 -10.69
N GLN A 56 0.81 3.58 -10.23
CA GLN A 56 2.07 3.88 -10.89
C GLN A 56 3.01 2.67 -10.94
N ARG A 57 3.10 1.92 -9.83
CA ARG A 57 3.90 0.68 -9.79
C ARG A 57 3.37 -0.35 -10.78
N LYS A 58 2.05 -0.58 -10.85
CA LYS A 58 1.45 -1.52 -11.81
C LYS A 58 1.68 -1.08 -13.25
N ALA A 59 1.50 0.20 -13.57
CA ALA A 59 1.78 0.73 -14.90
C ALA A 59 3.25 0.52 -15.31
N LYS A 60 4.18 0.66 -14.36
CA LYS A 60 5.61 0.43 -14.60
C LYS A 60 5.96 -1.04 -14.78
N THR A 61 5.28 -1.95 -14.07
CA THR A 61 5.45 -3.40 -14.23
C THR A 61 4.86 -3.91 -15.55
N THR A 62 3.74 -3.36 -16.03
CA THR A 62 3.15 -3.75 -17.31
C THR A 62 3.98 -3.29 -18.52
N ALA A 63 4.79 -2.24 -18.38
CA ALA A 63 5.59 -1.66 -19.46
C ALA A 63 7.03 -2.22 -19.58
N ALA A 64 7.41 -3.18 -18.73
CA ALA A 64 8.75 -3.80 -18.70
C ALA A 64 8.69 -5.24 -19.23
#